data_AF-A0A6N6MMS1-F1
#
_entry.id   AF-A0A6N6MMS1-F1
#
_cell.length_a   1.000
_cell.length_b   1.000
_cell.length_c   1.000
_cell.angle_alpha   90.00
_cell.angle_beta   90.00
_cell.angle_gamma   90.00
#
_symmetry.space_group_name_H-M   'P 1'
#
loop_
_entity.id
_entity.type
_entity.pdbx_description
1 polymer ?
#
loop_
_entity_poly.entity_id
_entity_poly.type
_entity_poly.pdbx_seq_one_letter_code
_entity_poly.pdbx_strand_id
1 'polypeptide(L)' 'MNGAQMATVARAQRPRQPATPMRGTIIEARTPEAAARLLAEHEADGRHQPGWPLIILTGESFQDPATDDGY' A
#
# COMPACT_ATOMS: atom_id res chain seq x y z
N MET A 1 -0.19 13.35 53.80
CA MET A 1 -0.87 12.86 52.59
C MET A 1 -0.31 13.61 51.38
N ASN A 2 -0.19 12.93 50.24
CA ASN A 2 0.16 13.42 48.89
C ASN A 2 1.64 13.49 48.50
N GLY A 3 2.25 12.32 48.29
CA GLY A 3 3.56 12.17 47.63
C GLY A 3 3.61 11.09 46.54
N ALA A 4 2.47 10.52 46.13
CA ALA A 4 2.44 9.28 45.34
C ALA A 4 1.63 9.38 44.03
N GLN A 5 1.72 10.51 43.30
CA GLN A 5 0.88 10.69 42.10
C GLN A 5 1.63 11.35 40.94
N MET A 6 2.86 10.93 40.65
CA MET A 6 3.63 11.43 39.50
C MET A 6 4.57 10.35 38.91
N ALA A 7 4.11 9.11 38.69
CA ALA A 7 5.01 8.07 38.16
C ALA A 7 4.41 7.07 37.16
N THR A 8 3.25 7.33 36.53
CA THR A 8 2.59 6.33 35.68
C THR A 8 2.21 6.80 34.27
N VAL A 9 2.91 7.79 33.71
CA VAL A 9 2.71 8.18 32.29
C VAL A 9 4.01 8.29 31.49
N ALA A 10 5.13 7.82 32.02
CA ALA A 10 6.42 7.82 31.33
C ALA A 10 6.68 6.55 30.50
N ARG A 11 5.65 5.73 30.20
CA ARG A 11 5.81 4.51 29.41
C ARG A 11 5.40 4.75 27.95
N ALA A 12 6.43 4.98 27.14
CA ALA A 12 6.49 4.66 25.71
C ALA A 12 5.74 5.58 24.72
N GLN A 13 5.98 6.89 24.76
CA GLN A 13 5.94 7.71 23.55
C GLN A 13 7.27 7.64 22.79
N ARG A 14 7.82 6.43 22.57
CA ARG A 14 8.81 6.31 21.49
C ARG A 14 8.04 6.65 20.21
N PRO A 15 8.51 7.60 19.39
CA PRO A 15 7.95 7.77 18.06
C PRO A 15 8.02 6.39 17.41
N ARG A 16 6.88 5.75 17.20
CA ARG A 16 6.82 4.61 16.28
C ARG A 16 7.16 5.24 14.95
N GLN A 17 8.43 5.17 14.54
CA GLN A 17 8.74 5.33 13.12
C GLN A 17 7.87 4.27 12.44
N PRO A 18 6.91 4.67 11.58
CA PRO A 18 6.23 3.68 10.77
C PRO A 18 7.33 2.94 10.05
N ALA A 19 7.35 1.60 10.18
CA ALA A 19 8.30 0.79 9.45
C ALA A 19 8.17 1.20 7.99
N THR A 20 9.22 1.78 7.41
CA THR A 20 9.19 2.15 6.00
C THR A 20 8.95 0.86 5.24
N PRO A 21 7.80 0.71 4.54
CA PRO A 21 7.54 -0.50 3.80
C PRO A 21 8.64 -0.63 2.76
N MET A 22 9.40 -1.72 2.82
CA MET A 22 10.53 -1.92 1.91
C MET A 22 10.07 -2.03 0.45
N ARG A 23 8.79 -2.37 0.24
CA ARG A 23 8.13 -2.51 -1.06
C ARG A 23 6.65 -2.15 -0.94
N GLY A 24 6.11 -1.57 -2.00
CA GLY A 24 4.68 -1.31 -2.20
C GLY A 24 4.34 -1.46 -3.68
N THR A 25 3.05 -1.59 -3.98
CA THR A 25 2.55 -1.79 -5.33
C THR A 25 1.68 -0.61 -5.71
N ILE A 26 1.93 -0.02 -6.88
CA ILE A 26 1.07 0.99 -7.50
C ILE A 26 0.49 0.37 -8.77
N ILE A 27 -0.82 0.45 -8.95
CA ILE A 27 -1.53 0.01 -10.14
C ILE A 27 -2.23 1.22 -10.74
N GLU A 28 -1.85 1.56 -11.96
CA GLU A 28 -2.52 2.56 -12.79
C GLU A 28 -3.36 1.79 -13.82
N ALA A 29 -4.66 2.09 -13.88
CA ALA A 29 -5.58 1.38 -14.76
C ALA A 29 -6.66 2.31 -15.30
N ARG A 30 -7.22 1.99 -16.47
CA ARG A 30 -8.31 2.80 -17.04
C ARG A 30 -9.61 2.65 -16.28
N THR A 31 -9.92 1.42 -15.86
CA THR A 31 -11.15 1.08 -15.14
C THR A 31 -10.87 0.30 -13.85
N PRO A 32 -11.84 0.24 -12.92
CA PRO A 32 -11.74 -0.59 -11.72
C PRO A 32 -11.55 -2.08 -12.02
N GLU A 33 -12.19 -2.59 -13.08
CA GLU A 33 -12.09 -3.99 -13.50
C GLU A 33 -10.68 -4.32 -14.03
N ALA A 34 -10.10 -3.39 -14.81
CA ALA A 34 -8.72 -3.51 -15.25
C ALA A 34 -7.75 -3.50 -14.06
N ALA A 35 -7.99 -2.62 -13.06
CA ALA A 35 -7.18 -2.60 -11.84
C ALA A 35 -7.24 -3.93 -11.06
N ALA A 36 -8.44 -4.53 -10.95
CA ALA A 36 -8.61 -5.82 -10.28
C ALA A 36 -7.86 -6.94 -10.99
N ARG A 37 -7.90 -6.96 -12.34
CA ARG A 37 -7.13 -7.92 -13.14
C ARG A 37 -5.62 -7.74 -12.94
N LEU A 38 -5.12 -6.50 -13.02
CA LEU A 38 -3.70 -6.19 -12.83
C LEU A 38 -3.21 -6.54 -11.43
N LEU A 39 -4.07 -6.39 -10.41
CA LEU A 39 -3.72 -6.81 -9.05
C LEU A 39 -3.53 -8.32 -8.96
N ALA A 40 -4.43 -9.10 -9.55
CA ALA A 40 -4.31 -10.55 -9.60
C ALA A 40 -3.04 -11.01 -10.35
N GLU A 41 -2.71 -10.34 -11.46
CA GLU A 41 -1.45 -10.57 -12.19
C GLU A 41 -0.22 -10.24 -11.32
N HIS A 42 -0.25 -9.10 -10.61
CA HIS A 42 0.83 -8.72 -9.71
C HIS A 42 1.01 -9.71 -8.54
N GLU A 43 -0.07 -10.26 -8.00
CA GLU A 43 -0.01 -11.32 -6.97
C GLU A 43 0.57 -12.62 -7.52
N ALA A 44 0.14 -13.03 -8.73
CA ALA A 44 0.64 -14.24 -9.38
C ALA A 44 2.14 -14.16 -9.69
N ASP A 45 2.62 -12.99 -10.12
CA ASP A 45 4.03 -12.74 -10.45
C ASP A 45 4.89 -12.44 -9.21
N GLY A 46 4.31 -12.38 -8.01
CA GLY A 46 4.99 -12.01 -6.76
C GLY A 46 5.43 -10.54 -6.69
N ARG A 47 4.89 -9.69 -7.58
CA ARG A 47 5.07 -8.23 -7.59
C ARG A 47 4.22 -7.52 -6.52
N HIS A 48 3.17 -8.19 -6.03
CA HIS A 48 2.41 -7.80 -4.84
C HIS A 48 2.33 -8.97 -3.86
N GLN A 49 2.28 -8.67 -2.56
CA GLN A 49 1.99 -9.65 -1.52
C GLN A 49 1.01 -9.05 -0.51
N PRO A 50 0.08 -9.85 0.06
CA PRO A 50 -0.82 -9.38 1.09
C PRO A 50 -0.08 -8.70 2.25
N GLY A 51 -0.54 -7.52 2.64
CA GLY A 51 0.07 -6.70 3.68
C GLY A 51 1.11 -5.69 3.18
N TRP A 52 1.49 -5.74 1.91
CA TRP A 52 2.25 -4.65 1.30
C TRP A 52 1.31 -3.47 1.01
N PRO A 53 1.76 -2.21 1.13
CA PRO A 53 0.98 -1.07 0.72
C PRO A 53 0.57 -1.19 -0.76
N LEU A 54 -0.70 -0.95 -1.03
CA LEU A 54 -1.28 -0.97 -2.37
C LEU A 54 -1.96 0.37 -2.64
N ILE A 55 -1.61 1.00 -3.76
CA ILE A 55 -2.27 2.21 -4.27
C ILE A 55 -2.82 1.88 -5.64
N ILE A 56 -4.11 2.12 -5.84
CA ILE A 56 -4.78 1.97 -7.13
C ILE A 56 -5.22 3.35 -7.61
N LEU A 57 -4.75 3.73 -8.80
CA LEU A 57 -5.14 4.96 -9.47
C LEU A 57 -5.91 4.59 -10.73
N THR A 58 -7.18 4.98 -10.77
CA THR A 58 -8.05 4.76 -11.93
C THR A 58 -8.31 6.05 -12.68
N GLY A 59 -8.27 6.02 -14.00
CA GLY A 59 -8.51 7.18 -14.84
C GLY A 59 -8.35 6.88 -16.33
N GLU A 60 -9.18 7.49 -17.16
CA GLU A 60 -9.24 7.23 -18.60
C GLU A 60 -7.93 7.52 -19.36
N SER A 61 -7.06 8.34 -18.76
CA SER A 61 -5.74 8.72 -19.29
C SER A 61 -4.64 7.67 -19.06
N PHE A 62 -4.85 6.67 -18.20
CA PHE A 62 -3.86 5.62 -17.98
C PHE A 62 -3.85 4.62 -19.14
N GLN A 63 -2.71 3.98 -19.38
CA GLN A 63 -2.60 2.92 -20.39
C GLN A 63 -2.83 1.56 -19.74
N ASP A 64 -3.69 0.73 -20.35
CA ASP A 64 -3.76 -0.67 -19.96
C ASP A 64 -2.60 -1.42 -20.63
N PRO A 65 -1.77 -2.16 -19.89
CA PRO A 65 -0.62 -2.87 -20.46
C PRO A 65 -1.02 -4.06 -21.36
N ALA A 66 -2.32 -4.35 -21.48
CA ALA A 66 -2.85 -5.37 -22.37
C ALA A 66 -3.25 -4.85 -23.76
N THR A 67 -3.12 -3.56 -24.02
CA THR A 67 -3.51 -2.95 -25.31
C THR A 67 -2.29 -2.62 -26.19
N ASP A 68 -1.09 -3.05 -25.81
CA ASP A 68 0.09 -3.03 -26.69
C ASP A 68 0.06 -4.26 -27.62
N ASP A 69 -1.00 -4.34 -28.42
CA ASP A 69 -1.05 -5.21 -29.58
C ASP A 69 -0.13 -4.57 -30.63
N GLY A 70 1.16 -4.90 -30.57
CA GLY A 70 2.14 -4.46 -31.55
C GLY A 70 1.66 -4.70 -32.97
N TYR A 71 1.30 -3.60 -33.65
CA TYR A 71 1.06 -3.51 -35.08
C TYR A 71 2.06 -2.53 -35.69
#